data_AF-A0A0T5PFZ8-F1
#
_entry.id   AF-A0A0T5PFZ8-F1
#
_cell.length_a   1.000
_cell.length_b   1.000
_cell.length_c   1.000
_cell.angle_alpha   90.00
_cell.angle_beta   90.00
_cell.angle_gamma   90.00
#
_symmetry.space_group_name_H-M   'P 1'
#
loop_
_entity.id
_entity.type
_entity.pdbx_description
1 polymer ?
#
loop_
_entity_poly.entity_id
_entity_poly.type
_entity_poly.pdbx_seq_one_letter_code
_entity_poly.pdbx_strand_id
1 'polypeptide(L)'
;MSSMLRASLPYTLALAVIAFLVFNFAVTLPLSSGWAFIAGVLTCGILVPILVDVKGPAVSAEISTQEIPNNDFSGETATLYVGNLPYRANEDAVKALFSRYGTVVNVRLMKDRQTGRRRGFGFVEVAAADANQMITKLNDFEFQERTLKVREARERQDEDNSNDE
;
A
#
# COMPACT_ATOMS: atom_id res chain seq x y z
N MET A 1 -40.08 -14.56 -39.93
CA MET A 1 -38.87 -13.83 -39.48
C MET A 1 -38.92 -12.34 -39.88
N SER A 2 -40.04 -11.63 -39.69
CA SER A 2 -40.20 -10.23 -40.16
C SER A 2 -40.99 -9.32 -39.20
N SER A 3 -41.41 -9.81 -38.04
CA SER A 3 -42.19 -9.05 -37.05
C SER A 3 -41.34 -8.36 -35.97
N MET A 4 -40.09 -8.78 -35.75
CA MET A 4 -39.21 -8.19 -34.73
C MET A 4 -38.58 -6.84 -35.14
N LEU A 5 -38.53 -6.51 -36.43
CA LEU A 5 -37.97 -5.24 -36.93
C LEU A 5 -38.91 -4.03 -36.72
N ARG A 6 -40.23 -4.26 -36.66
CA ARG A 6 -41.22 -3.19 -36.55
C ARG A 6 -41.38 -2.66 -35.12
N ALA A 7 -41.11 -3.50 -34.12
CA ALA A 7 -41.28 -3.14 -32.71
C ALA A 7 -40.10 -2.36 -32.12
N SER A 8 -38.88 -2.56 -32.65
CA SER A 8 -37.66 -1.88 -32.18
C SER A 8 -37.32 -0.58 -32.92
N LEU A 9 -37.98 -0.31 -34.05
CA LEU A 9 -37.80 0.91 -34.84
C LEU A 9 -38.03 2.21 -34.04
N PRO A 10 -39.10 2.37 -33.22
CA PRO A 10 -39.26 3.59 -32.44
C PRO A 10 -38.23 3.71 -31.31
N TYR A 11 -37.81 2.58 -30.73
CA TYR A 11 -36.84 2.56 -29.61
C TYR A 11 -35.42 2.91 -30.07
N THR A 12 -35.00 2.35 -31.20
CA THR A 12 -33.72 2.68 -31.85
C THR A 12 -33.68 4.13 -32.29
N LEU A 13 -34.79 4.67 -32.81
CA LEU A 13 -34.91 6.08 -33.17
C LEU A 13 -34.86 6.99 -31.93
N ALA A 14 -35.52 6.61 -30.83
CA ALA A 14 -35.45 7.34 -29.56
C ALA A 14 -34.02 7.36 -28.99
N LEU A 15 -33.32 6.22 -28.97
CA LEU A 15 -31.91 6.15 -28.55
C LEU A 15 -30.99 6.98 -29.45
N ALA A 16 -31.22 6.95 -30.78
CA ALA A 16 -30.44 7.74 -31.72
C ALA A 16 -30.65 9.25 -31.51
N VAL A 17 -31.88 9.69 -31.25
CA VAL A 17 -32.19 11.10 -30.95
C VAL A 17 -31.58 11.53 -29.62
N ILE A 18 -31.64 10.70 -28.58
CA ILE A 18 -31.01 10.99 -27.28
C ILE A 18 -29.49 11.09 -27.45
N ALA A 19 -28.86 10.14 -28.16
CA ALA A 19 -27.43 10.18 -28.43
C ALA A 19 -27.03 11.41 -29.25
N PHE A 20 -27.83 11.80 -30.24
CA PHE A 20 -27.60 12.99 -31.05
C PHE A 20 -27.75 14.29 -30.24
N LEU A 21 -28.72 14.34 -29.30
CA LEU A 21 -28.91 15.48 -28.40
C LEU A 21 -27.79 15.59 -27.37
N VAL A 22 -27.35 14.47 -26.79
CA VAL A 22 -26.20 14.44 -25.87
C VAL A 22 -24.92 14.80 -26.61
N PHE A 23 -24.71 14.29 -27.82
CA PHE A 23 -23.54 14.62 -28.63
C PHE A 23 -23.54 16.09 -29.05
N ASN A 24 -24.66 16.62 -29.53
CA ASN A 24 -24.76 18.05 -29.83
C ASN A 24 -24.56 18.90 -28.57
N PHE A 25 -25.18 18.56 -27.45
CA PHE A 25 -25.05 19.32 -26.21
C PHE A 25 -23.63 19.26 -25.63
N ALA A 26 -22.97 18.10 -25.68
CA ALA A 26 -21.56 17.95 -25.29
C ALA A 26 -20.58 18.67 -26.25
N VAL A 27 -20.91 18.75 -27.55
CA VAL A 27 -20.06 19.37 -28.59
C VAL A 27 -20.29 20.88 -28.71
N THR A 28 -21.45 21.39 -28.29
CA THR A 28 -21.81 22.84 -28.38
C THR A 28 -21.63 23.60 -27.08
N LEU A 29 -21.34 22.95 -25.96
CA LEU A 29 -20.85 23.67 -24.79
C LEU A 29 -19.48 24.24 -25.15
N PRO A 30 -19.30 25.57 -25.20
CA PRO A 30 -17.97 26.13 -25.21
C PRO A 30 -17.40 25.78 -23.84
N LEU A 31 -16.71 24.65 -23.75
CA LEU A 31 -15.79 24.36 -22.67
C LEU A 31 -14.68 25.40 -22.80
N SER A 32 -14.99 26.63 -22.34
CA SER A 32 -13.99 27.57 -21.90
C SER A 32 -13.02 26.74 -21.08
N SER A 33 -11.76 26.77 -21.49
CA SER A 33 -10.67 25.99 -20.95
C SER A 33 -10.55 26.09 -19.43
N GLY A 34 -11.23 27.01 -18.76
CA GLY A 34 -11.39 26.99 -17.30
C GLY A 34 -12.28 25.86 -16.77
N TRP A 35 -13.46 25.61 -17.35
CA TRP A 35 -14.46 24.71 -16.77
C TRP A 35 -14.10 23.23 -16.91
N ALA A 36 -13.47 22.83 -18.02
CA ALA A 36 -13.01 21.45 -18.20
C ALA A 36 -11.89 21.09 -17.21
N PHE A 37 -10.97 22.02 -16.94
CA PHE A 37 -9.91 21.82 -15.96
C PHE A 37 -10.45 21.86 -14.53
N ILE A 38 -11.39 22.74 -14.21
CA ILE A 38 -12.02 22.79 -12.88
C ILE A 38 -12.83 21.51 -12.62
N ALA A 39 -13.62 21.05 -13.59
CA ALA A 39 -14.35 19.80 -13.48
C ALA A 39 -13.40 18.59 -13.40
N GLY A 40 -12.29 18.60 -14.15
CA GLY A 40 -11.24 17.58 -14.07
C GLY A 40 -10.52 17.55 -12.73
N VAL A 41 -10.14 18.71 -12.18
CA VAL A 41 -9.46 18.82 -10.87
C VAL A 41 -10.41 18.47 -9.73
N LEU A 42 -11.68 18.86 -9.79
CA LEU A 42 -12.68 18.47 -8.79
C LEU A 42 -13.02 16.98 -8.85
N THR A 43 -13.18 16.42 -10.06
CA THR A 43 -13.41 14.98 -10.20
C THR A 43 -12.19 14.19 -9.77
N CYS A 44 -10.96 14.57 -10.11
CA CYS A 44 -9.77 13.93 -9.56
C CYS A 44 -9.66 14.12 -8.03
N GLY A 45 -9.94 15.31 -7.50
CA GLY A 45 -9.86 15.59 -6.07
C GLY A 45 -10.88 14.83 -5.23
N ILE A 46 -12.06 14.51 -5.79
CA ILE A 46 -13.13 13.76 -5.11
C ILE A 46 -13.04 12.25 -5.41
N LEU A 47 -12.57 11.84 -6.58
CA LEU A 47 -12.45 10.44 -6.98
C LEU A 47 -11.21 9.75 -6.38
N VAL A 48 -10.10 10.47 -6.22
CA VAL A 48 -8.89 9.94 -5.58
C VAL A 48 -9.13 9.47 -4.14
N PRO A 49 -9.78 10.22 -3.24
CA PRO A 49 -10.02 9.72 -1.88
C PRO A 49 -10.94 8.50 -1.83
N ILE A 50 -11.88 8.36 -2.78
CA ILE A 50 -12.77 7.20 -2.88
C ILE A 50 -12.04 5.95 -3.40
N LEU A 51 -11.02 6.11 -4.26
CA LEU A 51 -10.19 4.98 -4.70
C LEU A 51 -9.10 4.60 -3.70
N VAL A 52 -8.64 5.54 -2.88
CA VAL A 52 -7.57 5.32 -1.88
C VAL A 52 -8.07 4.58 -0.63
N ASP A 53 -9.38 4.43 -0.44
CA ASP A 53 -9.94 3.61 0.65
C ASP A 53 -9.69 2.08 0.50
N VAL A 54 -9.02 1.63 -0.58
CA VAL A 54 -8.54 0.23 -0.73
C VAL A 54 -7.05 0.07 -0.37
N LYS A 55 -6.34 1.16 -0.06
CA LYS A 55 -4.92 1.11 0.35
C LYS A 55 -4.69 2.13 1.45
N GLY A 56 -4.55 1.61 2.68
CA GLY A 56 -4.45 2.36 3.94
C GLY A 56 -3.57 3.62 3.95
N PRO A 57 -3.70 4.42 5.02
CA PRO A 57 -3.40 5.84 5.03
C PRO A 57 -1.93 6.12 4.72
N ALA A 58 -1.69 6.86 3.64
CA ALA A 58 -0.41 7.48 3.36
C ALA A 58 -0.29 8.78 4.17
N VAL A 59 0.39 8.67 5.30
CA VAL A 59 1.38 9.61 5.87
C VAL A 59 1.27 11.08 5.38
N SER A 60 0.57 11.91 6.15
CA SER A 60 0.76 13.36 6.13
C SER A 60 1.91 13.70 7.08
N ALA A 61 2.93 14.37 6.54
CA ALA A 61 4.07 14.87 7.29
C ALA A 61 3.67 16.06 8.16
N GLU A 62 3.67 15.88 9.48
CA GLU A 62 3.86 16.96 10.45
C GLU A 62 4.94 16.50 11.45
N ILE A 63 6.05 17.24 11.47
CA ILE A 63 7.08 17.09 12.50
C ILE A 63 6.52 17.76 13.75
N SER A 64 6.01 16.94 14.67
CA SER A 64 5.87 17.27 16.08
C SER A 64 6.31 16.04 16.86
N THR A 65 7.24 16.26 17.78
CA THR A 65 7.63 15.29 18.80
C THR A 65 6.38 14.76 19.50
N GLN A 66 5.91 13.60 19.10
CA GLN A 66 4.90 12.83 19.80
C GLN A 66 5.38 11.38 19.82
N GLU A 67 5.31 10.82 21.02
CA GLU A 67 5.70 9.48 21.43
C GLU A 67 5.37 8.46 20.34
N ILE A 68 6.33 7.59 20.03
CA ILE A 68 6.09 6.42 19.19
C ILE A 68 4.86 5.74 19.80
N PRO A 69 3.70 5.67 19.11
CA PRO A 69 2.62 4.84 19.60
C PRO A 69 3.18 3.44 19.50
N ASN A 70 3.61 2.90 20.65
CA ASN A 70 3.74 1.48 20.81
C ASN A 70 2.39 0.95 20.38
N ASN A 71 2.37 0.29 19.22
CA ASN A 71 1.20 -0.44 18.80
C ASN A 71 1.03 -1.47 19.92
N ASP A 72 0.12 -1.19 20.87
CA ASP A 72 -0.11 -1.96 22.09
C ASP A 72 -0.72 -3.32 21.71
N PHE A 73 0.05 -4.10 20.96
CA PHE A 73 -0.21 -5.49 20.75
C PHE A 73 0.11 -6.18 22.08
N SER A 74 -0.89 -6.30 22.95
CA SER A 74 -0.76 -6.97 24.25
C SER A 74 -0.61 -8.51 24.15
N GLY A 75 -0.24 -9.03 22.98
CA GLY A 75 -0.01 -10.45 22.74
C GLY A 75 1.48 -10.80 22.75
N GLU A 76 1.79 -12.09 22.83
CA GLU A 76 3.16 -12.59 22.69
C GLU A 76 3.72 -12.23 21.30
N THR A 77 4.86 -11.56 21.26
CA THR A 77 5.56 -11.20 20.01
C THR A 77 6.80 -12.05 19.82
N ALA A 78 7.18 -12.25 18.57
CA ALA A 78 8.42 -12.90 18.18
C ALA A 78 9.14 -12.04 17.15
N THR A 79 10.47 -12.01 17.23
CA THR A 79 11.29 -11.27 16.27
C THR A 79 11.83 -12.20 15.20
N LEU A 80 11.65 -11.82 13.94
CA LEU A 80 12.17 -12.52 12.77
C LEU A 80 13.34 -11.76 12.17
N TYR A 81 14.43 -12.48 11.87
CA TYR A 81 15.53 -12.00 11.06
C TYR A 81 15.18 -12.15 9.58
N VAL A 82 15.32 -11.06 8.82
CA VAL A 82 15.09 -11.04 7.37
C VAL A 82 16.38 -10.61 6.67
N GLY A 83 17.03 -11.56 6.00
CA GLY A 83 18.28 -11.37 5.27
C GLY A 83 18.11 -11.37 3.76
N ASN A 84 19.18 -10.97 3.07
CA ASN A 84 19.27 -10.87 1.61
C ASN A 84 18.28 -9.87 0.98
N LEU A 85 17.80 -8.90 1.77
CA LEU A 85 16.93 -7.85 1.28
C LEU A 85 17.63 -7.00 0.21
N PRO A 86 16.90 -6.57 -0.83
CA PRO A 86 17.42 -5.63 -1.82
C PRO A 86 17.78 -4.30 -1.15
N TYR A 87 18.84 -3.65 -1.63
CA TYR A 87 19.25 -2.34 -1.09
C TYR A 87 18.19 -1.25 -1.26
N ARG A 88 17.25 -1.45 -2.20
CA ARG A 88 16.10 -0.56 -2.43
C ARG A 88 14.88 -0.90 -1.56
N ALA A 89 14.89 -1.99 -0.79
CA ALA A 89 13.78 -2.38 0.06
C ALA A 89 13.57 -1.40 1.23
N ASN A 90 12.34 -0.90 1.36
CA ASN A 90 11.92 -0.01 2.44
C ASN A 90 11.21 -0.79 3.55
N GLU A 91 11.13 -0.20 4.75
CA GLU A 91 10.40 -0.77 5.89
C GLU A 91 8.94 -1.03 5.54
N ASP A 92 8.28 -0.10 4.85
CA ASP A 92 6.88 -0.26 4.41
C ASP A 92 6.69 -1.44 3.45
N ALA A 93 7.66 -1.66 2.56
CA ALA A 93 7.58 -2.75 1.59
C ALA A 93 7.73 -4.11 2.27
N VAL A 94 8.61 -4.19 3.28
CA VAL A 94 8.78 -5.39 4.10
C VAL A 94 7.54 -5.58 4.97
N LYS A 95 7.04 -4.54 5.64
CA LYS A 95 5.80 -4.59 6.42
C LYS A 95 4.64 -5.11 5.57
N ALA A 96 4.42 -4.53 4.39
CA ALA A 96 3.36 -4.94 3.47
C ALA A 96 3.50 -6.37 2.94
N LEU A 97 4.72 -6.93 2.86
CA LEU A 97 4.95 -8.32 2.49
C LEU A 97 4.56 -9.26 3.64
N PHE A 98 5.03 -8.96 4.85
CA PHE A 98 4.79 -9.78 6.05
C PHE A 98 3.33 -9.69 6.52
N SER A 99 2.68 -8.53 6.40
CA SER A 99 1.27 -8.32 6.74
C SER A 99 0.29 -9.17 5.94
N ARG A 100 0.70 -9.81 4.84
CA ARG A 100 -0.14 -10.76 4.08
C ARG A 100 -0.28 -12.11 4.76
N TYR A 101 0.64 -12.43 5.67
CA TYR A 101 0.75 -13.75 6.29
C TYR A 101 0.48 -13.70 7.80
N GLY A 102 0.31 -12.52 8.39
CA GLY A 102 -0.05 -12.33 9.79
C GLY A 102 0.21 -10.92 10.29
N THR A 103 0.20 -10.74 11.61
CA THR A 103 0.28 -9.41 12.24
C THR A 103 1.73 -8.97 12.44
N VAL A 104 2.07 -7.79 11.91
CA VAL A 104 3.40 -7.16 12.06
C VAL A 104 3.30 -6.01 13.06
N VAL A 105 4.07 -6.10 14.14
CA VAL A 105 4.14 -5.10 15.20
C VAL A 105 5.13 -4.00 14.81
N ASN A 106 6.36 -4.40 14.46
CA ASN A 106 7.45 -3.46 14.16
C ASN A 106 8.37 -3.97 13.04
N VAL A 107 9.01 -3.07 12.30
CA VAL A 107 9.98 -3.39 11.25
C VAL A 107 11.18 -2.47 11.39
N ARG A 108 12.37 -3.04 11.52
CA ARG A 108 13.64 -2.31 11.65
C ARG A 108 14.64 -2.78 10.61
N LEU A 109 14.95 -1.94 9.61
CA LEU A 109 15.96 -2.25 8.60
C LEU A 109 17.33 -1.69 8.98
N MET A 110 18.38 -2.53 8.88
CA MET A 110 19.72 -2.14 9.28
C MET A 110 20.43 -1.37 8.16
N LYS A 111 20.92 -0.18 8.50
CA LYS A 111 21.74 0.67 7.63
C LYS A 111 23.17 0.69 8.13
N ASP A 112 24.12 0.83 7.21
CA ASP A 112 25.51 1.06 7.55
C ASP A 112 25.67 2.51 8.05
N ARG A 113 26.26 2.68 9.24
CA ARG A 113 26.43 3.99 9.88
C ARG A 113 27.48 4.85 9.18
N GLN A 114 28.43 4.25 8.46
CA GLN A 114 29.49 5.01 7.79
C GLN A 114 29.07 5.45 6.38
N THR A 115 28.43 4.56 5.62
CA THR A 115 28.07 4.83 4.22
C THR A 115 26.60 5.22 4.03
N GLY A 116 25.75 5.06 5.05
CA GLY A 116 24.30 5.24 4.96
C GLY A 116 23.59 4.20 4.09
N ARG A 117 24.32 3.27 3.47
CA ARG A 117 23.76 2.26 2.57
C ARG A 117 23.07 1.17 3.38
N ARG A 118 22.00 0.59 2.83
CA ARG A 118 21.30 -0.53 3.49
C ARG A 118 22.21 -1.75 3.52
N ARG A 119 22.22 -2.47 4.65
CA ARG A 119 23.04 -3.68 4.80
C ARG A 119 22.40 -4.92 4.17
N GLY A 120 21.17 -4.79 3.66
CA GLY A 120 20.43 -5.88 3.04
C GLY A 120 19.88 -6.88 4.06
N PHE A 121 19.66 -6.46 5.30
CA PHE A 121 18.97 -7.25 6.31
C PHE A 121 18.24 -6.35 7.32
N GLY A 122 17.31 -6.94 8.05
CA GLY A 122 16.58 -6.28 9.12
C GLY A 122 15.92 -7.27 10.07
N PHE A 123 15.17 -6.72 11.02
CA PHE A 123 14.37 -7.45 11.98
C PHE A 123 12.92 -7.03 11.86
N VAL A 124 12.01 -8.00 11.97
CA VAL A 124 10.57 -7.80 11.88
C VAL A 124 9.96 -8.42 13.12
N GLU A 125 9.31 -7.61 13.94
CA GLU A 125 8.56 -8.06 15.11
C GLU A 125 7.13 -8.39 14.69
N VAL A 126 6.67 -9.59 15.02
CA VAL A 126 5.38 -10.14 14.59
C VAL A 126 4.69 -10.81 15.77
N ALA A 127 3.40 -11.10 15.63
CA ALA A 127 2.71 -11.95 16.60
C ALA A 127 3.37 -13.34 16.63
N ALA A 128 3.68 -13.85 17.82
CA ALA A 128 4.36 -15.14 18.00
C ALA A 128 3.60 -16.31 17.36
N ALA A 129 2.26 -16.25 17.37
CA ALA A 129 1.39 -17.22 16.72
C ALA A 129 1.62 -17.31 15.19
N ASP A 130 1.94 -16.20 14.53
CA ASP A 130 2.11 -16.14 13.07
C ASP A 130 3.57 -16.35 12.62
N ALA A 131 4.53 -16.26 13.55
CA ALA A 131 5.96 -16.25 13.26
C ALA A 131 6.42 -17.49 12.44
N ASN A 132 6.04 -18.69 12.88
CA ASN A 132 6.42 -19.94 12.21
C ASN A 132 5.82 -20.06 10.80
N GLN A 133 4.58 -19.58 10.62
CA GLN A 133 3.93 -19.54 9.31
C GLN A 133 4.66 -18.59 8.37
N MET A 134 4.98 -17.38 8.85
CA MET A 134 5.73 -16.39 8.07
C MET A 134 7.11 -16.90 7.66
N ILE A 135 7.86 -17.52 8.58
CA ILE A 135 9.16 -18.13 8.27
C ILE A 135 9.01 -19.15 7.14
N THR A 136 8.05 -20.08 7.26
CA THR A 136 7.87 -21.16 6.27
C THR A 136 7.46 -20.64 4.89
N LYS A 137 6.67 -19.55 4.84
CA LYS A 137 6.16 -18.97 3.58
C LYS A 137 7.12 -17.99 2.92
N LEU A 138 7.89 -17.24 3.71
CA LEU A 138 8.75 -16.15 3.23
C LEU A 138 10.23 -16.54 3.17
N ASN A 139 10.64 -17.62 3.84
CA ASN A 139 11.98 -18.14 3.65
C ASN A 139 12.12 -18.67 2.22
N ASP A 140 13.20 -18.26 1.55
CA ASP A 140 13.48 -18.52 0.15
C ASP A 140 12.46 -17.91 -0.86
N PHE A 141 11.68 -16.92 -0.42
CA PHE A 141 10.77 -16.17 -1.29
C PHE A 141 11.52 -15.16 -2.17
N GLU A 142 11.19 -15.09 -3.46
CA GLU A 142 11.76 -14.10 -4.38
C GLU A 142 11.12 -12.73 -4.21
N PHE A 143 11.92 -11.76 -3.78
CA PHE A 143 11.53 -10.37 -3.59
C PHE A 143 12.49 -9.43 -4.31
N GLN A 144 11.99 -8.76 -5.36
CA GLN A 144 12.77 -7.81 -6.18
C GLN A 144 14.11 -8.41 -6.66
N GLU A 145 14.05 -9.56 -7.32
CA GLU A 145 15.20 -10.29 -7.89
C GLU A 145 16.19 -10.84 -6.84
N ARG A 146 15.77 -10.92 -5.57
CA ARG A 146 16.58 -11.51 -4.50
C ARG A 146 15.75 -12.48 -3.67
N THR A 147 16.36 -13.60 -3.31
CA THR A 147 15.72 -14.62 -2.48
C THR A 147 15.87 -14.26 -1.01
N LEU A 148 14.77 -13.99 -0.31
CA LEU A 148 14.80 -13.62 1.10
C LEU A 148 15.22 -14.81 1.97
N LYS A 149 15.94 -14.53 3.06
CA LYS A 149 16.23 -15.54 4.10
C LYS A 149 15.54 -15.12 5.38
N VAL A 150 14.52 -15.86 5.79
CA VAL A 150 13.73 -15.54 6.98
C VAL A 150 13.97 -16.61 8.03
N ARG A 151 14.34 -16.19 9.24
CA ARG A 151 14.59 -17.08 10.37
C ARG A 151 14.12 -16.42 11.66
N GLU A 152 13.88 -17.21 12.69
CA GLU A 152 13.71 -16.67 14.03
C GLU A 152 14.98 -15.91 14.45
N ALA A 153 14.80 -14.67 14.91
CA ALA A 153 15.92 -13.88 15.39
C ALA A 153 16.33 -14.40 16.77
N ARG A 154 17.63 -14.63 16.95
CA ARG A 154 18.16 -14.73 18.31
C ARG A 154 18.15 -13.31 18.87
N GLU A 155 17.37 -13.11 19.92
CA GLU A 155 17.36 -11.89 20.71
C GLU A 155 18.83 -11.56 21.04
N ARG A 156 19.33 -10.49 20.43
CA ARG A 156 20.51 -9.85 21.01
C ARG A 156 19.94 -9.15 22.23
N GLN A 157 20.35 -9.58 23.42
CA GLN A 157 20.18 -8.81 24.64
C GLN A 157 20.58 -7.38 24.30
N ASP A 158 19.58 -6.51 24.22
CA ASP A 158 19.83 -5.09 24.23
C ASP A 158 20.37 -4.82 25.64
N GLU A 159 21.71 -4.81 25.77
CA GLU A 159 22.42 -4.33 26.94
C GLU A 159 22.03 -2.85 27.09
N ASP A 160 20.94 -2.63 27.83
CA ASP A 160 20.48 -1.33 28.30
C ASP A 160 21.48 -0.84 29.34
N ASN A 161 22.63 -0.36 28.85
CA ASN A 161 23.67 0.28 29.64
C ASN A 161 23.21 1.70 30.00
N SER A 162 22.16 1.80 30.82
CA SER A 162 21.80 3.01 31.54
C SER A 162 22.76 3.18 32.73
N ASN A 163 24.02 3.51 32.43
CA ASN A 163 24.92 4.13 33.39
C ASN A 163 24.51 5.60 33.54
N ASP A 164 23.41 5.83 34.24
CA ASP A 164 23.14 7.13 34.87
C ASP A 164 23.54 7.00 36.34
N GLU A 165 24.76 7.48 36.64
CA GLU A 165 25.37 7.56 37.97
C GLU A 165 25.13 8.95 38.59
#